data_AF-A0A9D3M5Y7-F1
#
_entry.id   AF-A0A9D3M5Y7-F1
#
_cell.length_a   1.000
_cell.length_b   1.000
_cell.length_c   1.000
_cell.angle_alpha   90.00
_cell.angle_beta   90.00
_cell.angle_gamma   90.00
#
_symmetry.space_group_name_H-M   'P 1'
#
loop_
_entity.id
_entity.type
_entity.pdbx_description
1 polymer ?
#
loop_
_entity_poly.entity_id
_entity_poly.type
_entity_poly.pdbx_seq_one_letter_code
_entity_poly.pdbx_strand_id
1 'polypeptide(L)' 'MHCSNRTHLVNAHCDVAEDNRRDREHYESEWLETRPRGKITLSEHDTVKKESYEQELVTNFRVQRFPEQKIGLTGP' A
#
# COMPACT_ATOMS: atom_id res chain seq x y z
N MET A 1 -14.25 -4.91 -23.91
CA MET A 1 -13.53 -5.41 -22.73
C MET A 1 -13.57 -4.32 -21.68
N HIS A 2 -14.21 -4.55 -20.54
CA HIS A 2 -14.31 -3.59 -19.46
C HIS A 2 -13.13 -3.85 -18.52
N CYS A 3 -12.07 -3.04 -18.65
CA CYS A 3 -10.97 -3.05 -17.68
C CYS A 3 -11.51 -2.47 -16.37
N SER A 4 -11.99 -3.34 -15.49
CA SER A 4 -12.25 -3.00 -14.10
C SER A 4 -10.90 -2.62 -13.48
N ASN A 5 -10.77 -1.35 -13.07
CA ASN A 5 -9.66 -0.84 -12.28
C ASN A 5 -9.68 -1.53 -10.91
N ARG A 6 -9.28 -2.80 -10.85
CA ARG A 6 -8.95 -3.47 -9.59
C ARG A 6 -7.69 -2.79 -9.08
N THR A 7 -7.85 -2.00 -8.03
CA THR A 7 -6.76 -1.55 -7.16
C THR A 7 -5.93 -2.78 -6.79
N HIS A 8 -4.80 -2.97 -7.47
CA HIS A 8 -3.83 -4.00 -7.16
C HIS A 8 -3.18 -3.63 -5.83
N LEU A 9 -3.79 -4.03 -4.73
CA LEU A 9 -3.11 -4.17 -3.45
C LEU A 9 -2.09 -5.28 -3.67
N VAL A 10 -0.83 -4.91 -3.94
CA VAL A 10 0.26 -5.89 -3.93
C VAL A 10 0.50 -6.21 -2.46
N ASN A 11 -0.16 -7.27 -1.97
CA ASN A 11 0.10 -7.81 -0.65
C ASN A 11 1.51 -8.41 -0.68
N ALA A 12 2.41 -7.90 0.15
CA ALA A 12 3.69 -8.54 0.40
C ALA A 12 3.57 -9.38 1.68
N HIS A 13 4.10 -10.59 1.66
CA HIS A 13 4.18 -11.46 2.83
C HIS A 13 5.49 -11.21 3.57
N CYS A 14 5.41 -11.18 4.90
CA CYS A 14 6.55 -11.17 5.79
C CYS A 14 6.42 -12.36 6.75
N ASP A 15 7.54 -13.02 7.01
CA ASP A 15 7.63 -14.23 7.82
C ASP A 15 8.81 -14.15 8.79
N VAL A 16 8.68 -14.82 9.93
CA VAL A 16 9.75 -15.06 10.90
C VAL A 16 9.67 -16.49 11.40
N ALA A 17 10.82 -17.15 11.50
CA ALA A 17 10.95 -18.48 12.07
C ALA A 17 12.17 -18.54 12.98
N GLU A 18 11.97 -18.97 14.22
CA GLU A 18 13.01 -19.08 15.25
C GLU A 18 12.99 -20.49 15.86
N ASP A 19 14.18 -21.05 16.10
CA ASP A 19 14.37 -22.37 16.69
C ASP A 19 15.38 -22.27 17.84
N ASN A 20 14.92 -22.55 19.05
CA ASN A 20 15.74 -22.62 20.25
C ASN A 20 15.99 -24.08 20.61
N ARG A 21 17.08 -24.63 20.06
CA ARG A 21 17.50 -26.02 20.34
C ARG A 21 17.84 -26.32 21.79
N ARG A 22 18.26 -25.30 22.56
CA ARG A 22 18.64 -25.46 23.96
C ARG A 22 17.42 -25.76 24.81
N ASP A 23 16.35 -24.99 24.61
CA ASP A 23 15.12 -25.10 25.39
C ASP A 23 14.04 -25.94 24.67
N ARG A 24 14.34 -26.42 23.45
CA ARG A 24 13.43 -27.18 22.56
C ARG A 24 12.16 -26.40 22.22
N GLU A 25 12.33 -25.10 21.98
CA GLU A 25 11.23 -24.21 21.61
C GLU A 25 11.32 -23.83 20.14
N HIS A 26 10.17 -23.60 19.52
CA HIS A 26 10.04 -23.17 18.14
C HIS A 26 8.98 -22.07 18.05
N TYR A 27 9.25 -21.04 17.25
CA TYR A 27 8.36 -19.92 17.01
C TYR A 27 8.28 -19.62 15.50
N GLU A 28 7.08 -19.42 15.00
CA GLU A 28 6.81 -19.06 13.60
C GLU A 28 5.68 -18.03 13.56
N SER A 29 5.83 -17.01 12.73
CA SER A 29 4.78 -16.01 12.50
C SER A 29 4.85 -15.45 11.09
N GLU A 30 3.68 -15.23 10.49
CA GLU A 30 3.52 -14.61 9.18
C GLU A 30 2.55 -13.42 9.27
N TRP A 31 2.81 -12.34 8.53
CA TRP A 31 1.90 -11.20 8.43
C TRP A 31 1.93 -10.53 7.05
N LEU A 32 0.90 -9.72 6.80
CA LEU A 32 0.68 -9.02 5.54
C LEU A 32 1.13 -7.56 5.61
N GLU A 33 1.97 -7.15 4.66
CA GLU A 33 2.17 -5.74 4.30
C GLU A 33 1.20 -5.34 3.17
N THR A 34 0.55 -4.19 3.30
CA THR A 34 -0.40 -3.68 2.30
C THR A 34 0.19 -2.47 1.58
N ARG A 35 0.08 -2.44 0.25
CA ARG A 35 0.48 -1.30 -0.58
C ARG A 35 -0.74 -0.69 -1.30
N PRO A 36 -1.47 0.26 -0.69
CA PRO A 36 -2.56 0.94 -1.36
C PRO A 36 -2.05 1.79 -2.51
N ARG A 37 -2.65 1.62 -3.69
CA ARG A 37 -2.46 2.53 -4.81
C ARG A 37 -3.64 3.50 -4.87
N GLY A 38 -3.36 4.77 -4.59
CA GLY A 38 -4.32 5.87 -4.73
C GLY A 38 -4.15 6.59 -6.07
N LYS A 39 -5.25 7.05 -6.64
CA LYS A 39 -5.24 7.96 -7.79
C LYS A 39 -5.85 9.29 -7.34
N ILE A 40 -5.12 10.37 -7.57
CA ILE A 40 -5.55 11.74 -7.34
C ILE A 40 -5.66 12.40 -8.71
N THR A 41 -6.80 13.01 -9.00
CA THR A 41 -7.02 13.75 -10.24
C THR A 41 -7.31 15.20 -9.90
N LEU A 42 -6.59 16.13 -10.54
CA LEU A 42 -6.83 17.57 -10.51
C LEU A 42 -7.42 17.97 -11.86
N SER A 43 -8.53 18.71 -11.85
CA SER A 43 -9.16 19.25 -13.05
C SER A 43 -9.57 20.69 -12.80
N GLU A 44 -9.13 21.58 -13.68
CA GLU A 44 -9.44 23.01 -13.67
C GLU A 44 -10.02 23.40 -15.03
N HIS A 45 -11.02 24.28 -15.01
CA HIS A 45 -11.69 24.74 -16.23
C HIS A 45 -11.96 26.24 -16.15
N ASP A 46 -11.31 27.02 -17.02
CA ASP A 46 -11.56 28.44 -17.20
C ASP A 46 -12.49 28.64 -18.41
N THR A 47 -13.77 28.89 -18.13
CA THR A 47 -14.79 29.12 -19.16
C THR A 47 -14.62 30.45 -19.91
N VAL A 48 -13.95 31.43 -19.30
CA VAL A 48 -13.73 32.76 -19.88
C VAL A 48 -12.62 32.68 -20.91
N LYS A 49 -11.52 31.97 -20.60
CA LYS A 49 -10.41 31.74 -21.52
C LYS A 49 -10.62 30.55 -22.46
N LYS A 50 -11.65 29.72 -22.19
CA LYS A 50 -11.90 28.45 -22.88
C LYS A 50 -10.71 27.49 -22.76
N GLU A 51 -10.11 27.47 -21.58
CA GLU A 51 -8.96 26.64 -21.26
C GLU A 51 -9.34 25.61 -20.21
N SER A 52 -8.76 24.41 -20.32
CA SER A 52 -8.89 23.38 -19.31
C SER A 52 -7.53 22.77 -19.01
N TYR A 53 -7.35 22.39 -17.75
CA TYR A 53 -6.17 21.71 -17.26
C TYR A 53 -6.58 20.44 -16.53
N GLU A 54 -5.91 19.34 -16.83
CA GLU A 54 -6.12 18.06 -16.15
C GLU A 54 -4.78 17.44 -15.81
N GLN A 55 -4.64 16.98 -14.57
CA GLN A 55 -3.46 16.28 -14.08
C GLN A 55 -3.89 15.06 -13.27
N GLU A 56 -3.25 13.92 -13.55
CA GLU A 56 -3.41 12.69 -12.77
C GLU A 56 -2.12 12.36 -12.02
N LEU A 57 -2.23 12.14 -10.71
CA LEU A 57 -1.15 11.67 -9.86
C LEU A 57 -1.50 10.29 -9.30
N VAL A 58 -0.60 9.33 -9.54
CA VAL A 58 -0.66 8.02 -8.90
C VAL A 58 0.25 8.05 -7.68
N THR A 59 -0.33 7.85 -6.50
CA THR A 59 0.42 7.73 -5.24
C THR A 59 0.38 6.28 -4.74
N ASN A 60 1.51 5.78 -4.27
CA ASN A 60 1.59 4.48 -3.62
C ASN A 60 1.86 4.71 -2.13
N PHE A 61 0.96 4.23 -1.29
CA PHE A 61 1.17 4.20 0.15
C PHE A 61 1.80 2.88 0.55
N ARG A 62 2.64 2.89 1.60
CA ARG A 62 3.09 1.65 2.25
C ARG A 62 2.49 1.60 3.65
N VAL A 63 1.71 0.55 3.92
CA VAL A 63 1.19 0.24 5.24
C VAL A 63 1.95 -0.96 5.78
N GLN A 64 2.79 -0.72 6.78
CA GLN A 64 3.51 -1.77 7.48
C GLN A 64 2.77 -2.09 8.78
N ARG A 65 2.43 -3.36 8.95
CA ARG A 65 1.88 -3.89 10.20
C ARG A 65 2.97 -4.70 10.86
N PHE A 66 3.15 -4.49 12.16
CA PHE A 66 4.13 -5.24 12.95
C PHE A 66 3.40 -6.13 13.96
N PRO A 67 3.95 -7.31 14.30
CA PRO A 67 3.42 -8.18 15.35
C PRO A 67 3.25 -7.45 16.70
N GLU A 68 4.04 -6.42 16.95
CA GLU A 68 3.98 -5.54 18.13
C GLU A 68 2.78 -4.56 18.15
N GLN A 69 1.76 -4.79 17.32
CA GLN A 69 0.58 -3.92 17.16
C GLN A 69 0.92 -2.46 16.75
N LYS A 70 2.10 -2.23 16.18
CA LYS A 70 2.49 -0.94 15.61
C LYS A 70 2.00 -0.84 14.16
N ILE A 71 1.48 0.32 13.79
CA ILE A 71 1.12 0.65 12.42
C ILE A 71 2.04 1.78 11.95
N GLY A 72 2.84 1.49 10.92
CA GLY A 72 3.66 2.48 10.23
C GLY A 72 2.95 2.98 8.96
N LEU A 73 2.81 4.29 8.82
CA LEU A 73 2.37 4.94 7.59
C LEU A 73 3.55 5.70 6.99
N THR A 74 3.83 5.45 5.71
CA THR A 74 4.80 6.24 4.95
C THR A 74 4.14 6.66 3.64
N GLY A 75 4.04 7.96 3.43
CA GLY A 75 3.58 8.57 2.18
C GLY A 75 4.71 8.70 1.15
N PRO A 76 4.37 9.06 -0.10
CA PRO A 76 5.38 9.45 -1.10
C PRO A 76 6.14 10.72 -0.68
#